data_AF-A0A379TGT6-F1
#
_entry.id   AF-A0A379TGT6-F1
#
_cell.length_a   1.000
_cell.length_b   1.000
_cell.length_c   1.000
_cell.angle_alpha   90.00
_cell.angle_beta   90.00
_cell.angle_gamma   90.00
#
_symmetry.space_group_name_H-M   'P 1'
#
loop_
_entity.id
_entity.type
_entity.pdbx_description
1 polymer ?
#
loop_
_entity_poly.entity_id
_entity_poly.type
_entity_poly.pdbx_seq_one_letter_code
_entity_poly.pdbx_strand_id
1 'polypeptide(L)' 'MAETQNDPLLPGYSFNAHLVAGLTPIEANGYLDFFIDRPLGMKGYILNLTIRGEGIINNNGEQFVCRPR' A
#
# COMPACT_ATOMS: atom_id res chain seq x y z
N MET A 1 -11.89 -7.86 -22.11
CA MET A 1 -11.23 -8.39 -20.90
C MET A 1 -10.52 -7.20 -20.27
N ALA A 2 -10.77 -6.88 -19.00
CA ALA A 2 -9.98 -5.84 -18.34
C ALA A 2 -8.52 -6.32 -18.32
N GLU A 3 -7.60 -5.46 -18.76
CA GLU A 3 -6.17 -5.78 -18.73
C GLU A 3 -5.76 -6.09 -17.29
N THR A 4 -4.98 -7.15 -17.11
CA THR A 4 -4.50 -7.55 -15.79
C THR A 4 -3.46 -6.51 -15.35
N GLN A 5 -3.74 -5.79 -14.26
CA GLN A 5 -2.78 -4.90 -13.64
C GLN A 5 -1.62 -5.74 -13.07
N ASN A 6 -0.43 -5.53 -13.62
CA ASN A 6 0.76 -6.31 -13.29
C ASN A 6 1.73 -5.56 -12.36
N ASP A 7 1.55 -4.25 -12.17
CA ASP A 7 2.30 -3.45 -11.20
C ASP A 7 1.69 -3.61 -9.80
N PRO A 8 2.38 -4.25 -8.84
CA PRO A 8 1.87 -4.43 -7.48
C PRO A 8 1.75 -3.13 -6.68
N LEU A 9 2.35 -2.03 -7.16
CA LEU A 9 2.23 -0.71 -6.55
C LEU A 9 0.91 -0.01 -6.89
N LEU A 10 0.19 -0.50 -7.91
CA LEU A 10 -1.05 0.11 -8.39
C LEU A 10 -2.29 -0.72 -8.02
N PRO A 11 -3.45 -0.06 -7.79
CA PRO A 11 -4.71 -0.77 -7.55
C PRO A 11 -5.06 -1.73 -8.69
N GLY A 12 -5.63 -2.88 -8.34
CA GLY A 12 -6.05 -3.91 -9.30
C GLY A 12 -5.08 -5.08 -9.43
N TYR A 13 -3.86 -4.99 -8.88
CA TYR A 13 -2.95 -6.14 -8.82
C TYR A 13 -3.53 -7.28 -7.97
N SER A 14 -3.42 -8.52 -8.47
CA SER A 14 -3.96 -9.71 -7.82
C SER A 14 -2.98 -10.31 -6.81
N PHE A 15 -3.17 -9.99 -5.52
CA PHE A 15 -2.47 -10.64 -4.42
C PHE A 15 -3.17 -11.95 -4.02
N ASN A 16 -2.44 -13.06 -4.01
CA ASN A 16 -2.98 -14.37 -3.62
C ASN A 16 -1.96 -15.20 -2.82
N ALA A 17 -1.66 -16.43 -3.24
CA ALA A 17 -0.84 -17.36 -2.45
C ALA A 17 0.67 -17.06 -2.46
N HIS A 18 1.16 -16.31 -3.45
CA HIS A 18 2.59 -16.04 -3.59
C HIS A 18 3.01 -14.83 -2.77
N LEU A 19 4.21 -14.93 -2.17
CA LEU A 19 4.89 -13.78 -1.59
C LEU A 19 5.13 -12.72 -2.66
N VAL A 20 4.74 -11.48 -2.36
CA VAL A 20 5.07 -10.30 -3.13
C VAL A 20 5.77 -9.33 -2.19
N ALA A 21 6.92 -8.82 -2.61
CA ALA A 21 7.71 -7.84 -1.86
C ALA A 21 8.10 -6.68 -2.77
N GLY A 22 8.31 -5.50 -2.21
CA GLY A 22 8.65 -4.30 -2.98
C GLY A 22 8.89 -3.08 -2.11
N LEU A 23 9.17 -1.97 -2.79
CA LEU A 23 9.30 -0.62 -2.22
C LEU A 23 8.30 0.29 -2.92
N THR A 24 7.53 1.05 -2.14
CA THR A 24 6.58 2.05 -2.65
C THR A 24 7.12 3.46 -2.34
N PRO A 25 7.88 4.08 -3.26
CA PRO A 25 8.46 5.41 -3.05
C PRO A 25 7.41 6.50 -3.35
N ILE A 26 6.54 6.78 -2.39
CA ILE A 26 5.53 7.82 -2.53
C ILE A 26 6.20 9.20 -2.45
N GLU A 27 5.93 10.05 -3.44
CA GLU A 27 6.32 11.46 -3.48
C GLU A 27 5.07 12.32 -3.67
N ALA A 28 5.00 13.46 -2.96
CA ALA A 28 3.82 14.33 -3.00
C ALA A 28 3.53 14.82 -4.43
N ASN A 29 2.27 14.69 -4.85
CA ASN A 29 1.77 14.93 -6.21
C ASN A 29 2.34 14.00 -7.29
N GLY A 30 3.04 12.92 -6.91
CA GLY A 30 3.49 11.87 -7.81
C GLY A 30 2.38 10.88 -8.15
N TYR A 31 2.64 9.98 -9.10
CA TYR A 31 1.64 9.00 -9.55
C TYR A 31 1.29 7.93 -8.49
N LEU A 32 2.14 7.77 -7.47
CA LEU A 32 1.89 6.91 -6.30
C LEU A 32 1.27 7.66 -5.12
N ASP A 33 0.97 8.96 -5.26
CA ASP A 33 0.41 9.79 -4.19
C ASP A 33 -1.10 9.58 -4.04
N PHE A 34 -1.47 8.38 -3.63
CA PHE A 34 -2.84 8.00 -3.30
C PHE A 34 -2.87 7.06 -2.10
N PHE A 35 -4.00 7.02 -1.41
CA PHE A 35 -4.19 6.10 -0.30
C PHE A 35 -4.45 4.69 -0.80
N ILE A 36 -3.73 3.72 -0.23
CA ILE A 36 -4.11 2.31 -0.35
C ILE A 36 -5.38 2.11 0.48
N ASP A 37 -6.49 1.80 -0.19
CA ASP A 37 -7.78 1.55 0.45
C ASP A 37 -8.25 0.11 0.19
N ARG A 38 -8.24 -0.71 1.24
CA ARG A 38 -8.69 -2.11 1.25
C ARG A 38 -9.59 -2.33 2.46
N PRO A 39 -10.84 -1.82 2.44
CA PRO A 39 -11.70 -1.75 3.63
C PRO A 39 -12.12 -3.13 4.15
N LEU A 40 -12.08 -4.15 3.29
CA LEU A 40 -12.35 -5.55 3.64
C LEU A 40 -11.07 -6.36 3.90
N GLY A 41 -9.92 -5.68 4.00
CA GLY A 41 -8.62 -6.30 4.19
C GLY A 41 -8.12 -7.09 2.98
N MET A 42 -7.30 -8.09 3.25
CA MET A 42 -6.70 -9.00 2.27
C MET A 42 -6.73 -10.44 2.77
N LYS A 43 -6.52 -11.39 1.86
CA LYS A 43 -6.43 -12.82 2.20
C LYS A 43 -5.15 -13.19 2.96
N GLY A 44 -4.10 -12.38 2.88
CA GLY A 44 -2.80 -12.62 3.49
C GLY A 44 -2.33 -11.47 4.38
N TYR A 45 -1.09 -11.56 4.84
CA TYR A 45 -0.46 -10.56 5.71
C TYR A 45 0.42 -9.58 4.92
N ILE A 46 0.54 -8.37 5.44
CA ILE A 46 1.53 -7.37 5.01
C ILE A 46 2.37 -6.99 6.23
N LEU A 47 3.69 -7.01 6.07
CA LEU A 47 4.61 -6.31 6.96
C LEU A 47 5.08 -5.03 6.26
N ASN A 48 5.03 -3.91 6.96
CA ASN A 48 5.39 -2.60 6.42
C ASN A 48 6.47 -1.95 7.30
N LEU A 49 7.51 -1.44 6.66
CA LEU A 49 8.57 -0.65 7.28
C LEU A 49 8.72 0.68 6.54
N THR A 50 8.44 1.79 7.21
CA THR A 50 8.69 3.14 6.69
C THR A 50 10.19 3.42 6.72
N ILE A 51 10.82 3.61 5.56
CA ILE A 51 12.26 3.89 5.45
C ILE A 51 12.59 5.37 5.19
N ARG A 52 11.62 6.18 4.72
CA ARG A 52 11.76 7.62 4.46
C ARG A 52 10.39 8.32 4.56
N GLY A 53 10.38 9.58 5.01
CA GLY A 53 9.16 10.38 5.12
C GLY A 53 8.27 9.97 6.31
N GLU A 54 6.99 10.36 6.27
CA GLU A 54 5.96 9.93 7.24
C GLU A 54 4.73 9.45 6.47
N GLY A 55 3.99 8.48 7.03
CA GLY A 55 2.73 8.00 6.49
C GLY A 55 1.61 8.07 7.53
N ILE A 56 0.36 8.23 7.07
CA ILE A 56 -0.82 8.19 7.93
C ILE A 56 -1.56 6.87 7.70
N ILE A 57 -1.72 6.09 8.76
CA ILE A 57 -2.57 4.90 8.80
C ILE A 57 -3.93 5.33 9.37
N ASN A 58 -4.98 5.19 8.56
CA ASN A 58 -6.36 5.47 8.96
C ASN A 58 -7.09 4.16 9.32
N ASN A 59 -7.84 4.16 10.41
CA ASN A 59 -8.73 3.05 10.78
C ASN A 59 -9.95 3.57 11.53
N ASN A 60 -11.14 3.52 10.92
CA ASN A 60 -12.42 3.86 11.56
C ASN A 60 -12.42 5.20 12.33
N GLY A 61 -11.78 6.23 11.76
CA GLY A 61 -11.68 7.57 12.37
C GLY A 61 -10.45 7.77 13.27
N GLU A 62 -9.71 6.71 13.60
CA GLU A 62 -8.41 6.81 14.26
C GLU A 62 -7.29 6.98 13.25
N GLN A 63 -6.24 7.69 13.67
CA GLN A 63 -5.04 7.91 12.88
C GLN A 63 -3.79 7.55 13.66
N PHE A 64 -2.87 6.88 12.97
CA PHE A 64 -1.54 6.61 13.45
C PHE A 64 -0.51 7.10 12.43
N VAL A 65 0.45 7.91 12.88
CA VAL A 65 1.54 8.39 12.02
C VAL A 65 2.74 7.46 12.14
N CYS A 66 3.07 6.74 11.05
CA CYS A 66 4.26 5.92 10.95
C CYS A 66 5.46 6.74 10.45
N ARG A 67 6.63 6.51 11.05
CA ARG A 67 7.88 7.22 10.76
C ARG A 67 9.04 6.22 10.77
N PRO A 68 10.13 6.49 10.05
CA PRO A 68 11.39 5.78 10.23
C PRO A 68 11.81 5.80 11.69
N ARG A 69 12.24 4.65 12.19
CA ARG A 69 12.84 4.48 13.51
C ARG A 69 14.34 4.71 13.45
#